data_AF-A0A2J0YV61-F1
#
_entry.id   AF-A0A2J0YV61-F1
#
_cell.length_a   1.000
_cell.length_b   1.000
_cell.length_c   1.000
_cell.angle_alpha   90.00
_cell.angle_beta   90.00
_cell.angle_gamma   90.00
#
_symmetry.space_group_name_H-M   'P 1'
#
loop_
_entity.id
_entity.type
_entity.pdbx_description
1 polymer ?
#
loop_
_entity_poly.entity_id
_entity_poly.type
_entity_poly.pdbx_seq_one_letter_code
_entity_poly.pdbx_strand_id
1 'polypeptide(L)' 'MSGNQAFTFVGTAAFSGKAGELRYDKGASDTYIFADVNGDKKADFSIHLDDAVTLAKGYFIL' A
#
# COMPACT_ATOMS: atom_id res chain seq x y z
N MET A 1 6.20 -18.52 2.70
CA MET A 1 7.39 -17.78 3.21
C MET A 1 6.91 -16.95 4.39
N SER A 2 7.60 -17.01 5.53
CA SER A 2 7.34 -16.17 6.71
C SER A 2 8.55 -15.26 6.91
N GLY A 3 8.61 -14.18 6.14
CA GLY A 3 9.44 -13.01 6.45
C GLY A 3 8.75 -12.16 7.51
N ASN A 4 9.36 -11.04 7.88
CA ASN A 4 8.73 -10.05 8.74
C ASN A 4 7.61 -9.35 7.95
N GLN A 5 6.41 -9.95 7.91
CA GLN A 5 5.21 -9.39 7.26
C GLN A 5 4.70 -8.16 8.00
N ALA A 6 5.45 -7.07 7.95
CA ALA A 6 5.17 -5.85 8.69
C ALA A 6 3.92 -5.14 8.17
N PHE A 7 3.51 -5.44 6.94
CA PHE A 7 2.38 -4.81 6.28
C PHE A 7 1.26 -5.80 5.90
N THR A 8 0.02 -5.31 6.04
CA THR A 8 -1.19 -5.88 5.46
C THR A 8 -1.55 -5.10 4.21
N PHE A 9 -1.53 -5.76 3.05
CA PHE A 9 -2.03 -5.15 1.82
C PHE A 9 -3.56 -5.11 1.83
N VAL A 10 -4.13 -3.91 1.83
CA VAL A 10 -5.58 -3.65 1.86
C VAL A 10 -6.15 -3.25 0.49
N GLY A 11 -5.33 -3.27 -0.56
CA GLY A 11 -5.76 -2.93 -1.91
C GLY A 11 -6.14 -1.45 -2.03
N THR A 12 -7.36 -1.17 -2.51
CA THR A 12 -7.87 0.20 -2.67
C THR A 12 -8.66 0.70 -1.45
N ALA A 13 -8.84 -0.14 -0.42
CA ALA A 13 -9.53 0.27 0.81
C ALA A 13 -8.79 1.42 1.51
N ALA A 14 -9.53 2.27 2.22
CA ALA A 14 -8.93 3.29 3.09
C ALA A 14 -8.19 2.63 4.27
N PHE A 15 -7.22 3.34 4.84
CA PHE A 15 -6.59 2.91 6.08
C PHE A 15 -7.64 2.73 7.19
N SER A 16 -7.62 1.57 7.84
CA SER A 16 -8.50 1.27 8.97
C SER A 16 -7.97 1.85 10.28
N GLY A 17 -6.69 2.24 10.31
CA GLY A 17 -5.98 2.72 11.51
C GLY A 17 -5.27 1.59 12.26
N LYS A 18 -5.00 0.48 11.57
CA LYS A 18 -4.08 -0.54 12.06
C LYS A 18 -2.69 -0.18 11.56
N ALA A 19 -1.71 -0.22 12.45
CA ALA A 19 -0.31 -0.07 12.06
C ALA A 19 0.07 -1.13 11.02
N GLY A 20 0.85 -0.74 10.03
CA GLY A 20 1.31 -1.61 8.96
C GLY A 20 0.22 -1.91 7.93
N GLU A 21 -0.43 -0.88 7.38
CA GLU A 21 -1.34 -1.03 6.24
C GLU A 21 -0.71 -0.48 4.96
N LEU A 22 -0.83 -1.25 3.87
CA LEU A 22 -0.37 -0.87 2.53
C LEU A 22 -1.56 -0.80 1.59
N ARG A 23 -1.80 0.36 0.96
CA ARG A 23 -2.88 0.57 -0.01
C ARG A 23 -2.32 1.15 -1.31
N TYR A 24 -3.11 1.11 -2.38
CA TYR A 24 -2.79 1.79 -3.62
C TYR A 24 -4.00 2.50 -4.21
N ASP A 25 -3.73 3.58 -4.93
CA ASP A 25 -4.68 4.31 -5.75
C ASP A 25 -4.18 4.29 -7.20
N LYS A 26 -5.03 3.84 -8.13
CA LYS A 26 -4.71 3.81 -9.56
C LYS A 26 -5.51 4.88 -10.28
N GLY A 27 -4.81 5.82 -10.91
CA GLY A 27 -5.36 6.82 -11.81
C GLY A 27 -5.43 6.32 -13.25
N ALA A 28 -5.59 7.26 -14.19
CA ALA A 28 -5.62 6.98 -15.62
C ALA A 28 -4.23 6.71 -16.22
N SER A 29 -3.22 7.40 -15.70
CA SER A 29 -1.81 7.30 -16.11
C SER A 29 -0.88 6.91 -14.96
N ASP A 30 -1.33 6.99 -13.71
CA ASP A 30 -0.43 6.89 -12.56
C ASP A 30 -0.91 5.85 -11.57
N THR A 31 0.02 5.30 -10.79
CA THR A 31 -0.31 4.49 -9.61
C THR A 31 0.47 5.01 -8.41
N TYR A 32 -0.24 5.23 -7.30
CA TYR A 32 0.37 5.59 -6.03
C TYR A 32 0.18 4.47 -5.04
N ILE A 33 1.26 4.13 -4.33
CA ILE A 33 1.26 3.17 -3.22
C ILE A 33 1.51 3.98 -1.96
N PHE A 34 0.72 3.73 -0.92
CA PHE A 34 0.80 4.43 0.36
C PHE A 34 0.90 3.42 1.49
N ALA A 35 1.69 3.76 2.50
CA ALA A 35 1.81 2.96 3.71
C ALA A 35 1.46 3.80 4.95
N ASP A 36 0.60 3.26 5.82
CA ASP A 36 0.40 3.70 7.19
C ASP A 36 1.19 2.73 8.09
N VAL A 37 2.35 3.16 8.56
CA VAL A 37 3.27 2.37 9.39
C VAL A 37 2.84 2.43 10.84
N ASN A 38 2.36 3.58 11.30
CA ASN A 38 2.14 3.85 12.72
C ASN A 38 0.67 3.69 13.18
N GLY A 39 -0.28 3.58 12.25
CA GLY A 39 -1.71 3.38 12.51
C GLY A 39 -2.52 4.68 12.64
N ASP A 40 -1.99 5.84 12.26
CA ASP A 40 -2.67 7.14 12.38
C ASP A 40 -3.58 7.49 11.20
N LYS A 41 -3.71 6.59 10.22
CA LYS A 41 -4.47 6.74 8.98
C LYS A 41 -3.89 7.77 8.02
N LYS A 42 -2.64 8.16 8.17
CA LYS A 42 -1.91 8.98 7.21
C LYS A 42 -0.83 8.14 6.54
N ALA A 43 -0.52 8.52 5.31
CA ALA A 43 0.60 7.90 4.63
C ALA A 43 1.91 8.39 5.27
N ASP A 44 2.66 7.48 5.87
CA ASP A 44 4.02 7.72 6.38
C ASP A 44 5.04 7.77 5.22
N PHE A 45 4.78 7.03 4.14
CA PHE A 45 5.50 7.16 2.88
C PHE A 45 4.62 6.84 1.67
N SER A 46 5.09 7.24 0.49
CA SER A 46 4.47 6.93 -0.79
C SER A 46 5.49 6.53 -1.87
N ILE A 47 5.02 5.73 -2.82
CA ILE A 47 5.75 5.39 -4.05
C ILE A 47 4.84 5.72 -5.22
N HIS A 48 5.38 6.43 -6.22
CA HIS A 48 4.69 6.77 -7.45
C HIS A 48 5.24 5.93 -8.60
N LEU A 49 4.34 5.33 -9.37
CA LEU A 49 4.61 4.69 -10.64
C LEU A 49 3.96 5.53 -11.73
N ASP A 50 4.74 5.87 -12.77
CA ASP A 50 4.34 6.69 -13.92
C ASP A 50 3.34 5.99 -14.87
N ASP A 51 2.90 4.77 -14.53
CA ASP A 51 1.93 4.01 -15.33
C ASP A 51 0.76 3.51 -14.46
N ALA A 52 -0.39 3.28 -15.10
CA ALA A 52 -1.62 2.81 -14.47
C ALA A 52 -1.61 1.28 -14.29
N VAL A 53 -0.93 0.83 -13.24
CA VAL A 53 -0.74 -0.59 -12.92
C VAL A 53 -1.75 -1.05 -11.87
N THR A 54 -2.46 -2.14 -12.17
CA THR A 54 -3.25 -2.84 -11.15
C THR A 54 -2.33 -3.67 -10.28
N LEU A 55 -2.22 -3.33 -8.99
CA LEU A 55 -1.33 -4.00 -8.05
C LEU A 55 -2.04 -5.14 -7.32
N ALA A 56 -1.33 -6.25 -7.13
CA ALA A 56 -1.78 -7.41 -6.40
C ALA A 56 -0.86 -7.70 -5.21
N LYS A 57 -1.42 -8.33 -4.16
CA LYS A 57 -0.66 -8.71 -2.96
C LYS A 57 0.65 -9.46 -3.27
N GLY A 58 0.63 -10.32 -4.29
CA GLY A 58 1.79 -11.13 -4.67
C GLY A 58 2.98 -10.36 -5.26
N TYR A 59 2.82 -9.08 -5.56
CA TYR A 59 3.90 -8.22 -6.06
C TYR A 59 4.79 -7.68 -4.94
N PHE A 60 4.37 -7.85 -3.68
CA PHE A 60 5.10 -7.37 -2.53
C PHE A 60 5.63 -8.54 -1.71
N ILE A 61 6.91 -8.41 -1.31
CA ILE A 61 7.43 -9.14 -0.16
C ILE A 61 7.14 -8.23 1.03
N LEU A 62 6.16 -8.61 1.83
CA LEU A 62 5.67 -7.81 2.95
C LEU A 62 6.32 -8.23 4.24
#